data_AF-A0A533XUC4-F1
#
_entry.id   AF-A0A533XUC4-F1
#
_cell.length_a   1.000
_cell.length_b   1.000
_cell.length_c   1.000
_cell.angle_alpha   90.00
_cell.angle_beta   90.00
_cell.angle_gamma   90.00
#
_symmetry.space_group_name_H-M   'P 1'
#
loop_
_entity.id
_entity.type
_entity.pdbx_description
1 polymer ?
#
loop_
_entity_poly.entity_id
_entity_poly.type
_entity_poly.pdbx_seq_one_letter_code
_entity_poly.pdbx_strand_id
1 'polypeptide(L)'
;MSISIVVSLDAAHSMIALPVEAPVFHVRGDHGVTGTDGAPREARVYEEWGYAERAWYLEKRQGFTGVLRALLWPTEGVVEVGIYESIWAERTRKPPVEAFRFQISEAGHRSLRSYLRATIASEEPVGIVGNSRFCVARPSYHLFHHCHHYTAKGLREAGLPIPMWGAVNRYIFAKQLRRIMPLLS
;
A
#
# COMPACT_ATOMS: atom_id res chain seq x y z
N MET A 1 -16.13 -16.72 1.34
CA MET A 1 -14.78 -16.56 1.93
C MET A 1 -14.49 -15.08 2.06
N SER A 2 -13.85 -14.67 3.16
CA SER A 2 -13.39 -13.30 3.36
C SER A 2 -11.87 -13.26 3.23
N ILE A 3 -11.35 -12.19 2.64
CA ILE A 3 -9.92 -11.95 2.44
C ILE A 3 -9.50 -10.83 3.38
N SER A 4 -8.42 -11.04 4.12
CA SER A 4 -7.84 -10.05 5.02
C SER A 4 -6.91 -9.13 4.24
N ILE A 5 -7.19 -7.82 4.22
CA ILE A 5 -6.28 -6.80 3.68
C ILE A 5 -5.78 -5.91 4.81
N VAL A 6 -4.65 -5.23 4.60
CA VAL A 6 -4.10 -4.29 5.57
C VAL A 6 -3.89 -2.93 4.93
N VAL A 7 -4.22 -1.87 5.66
CA VAL A 7 -3.87 -0.50 5.30
C VAL A 7 -2.82 -0.02 6.28
N SER A 8 -1.64 0.31 5.77
CA SER A 8 -0.60 0.98 6.55
C SER A 8 -0.70 2.49 6.32
N LEU A 9 -0.59 3.28 7.38
CA LEU A 9 -0.67 4.73 7.33
C LEU A 9 0.45 5.33 8.19
N ASP A 10 1.31 6.15 7.58
CA ASP A 10 2.32 6.92 8.30
C ASP A 10 1.99 8.42 8.32
N ALA A 11 2.97 9.28 8.61
CA ALA A 11 2.78 10.73 8.65
C ALA A 11 2.31 11.33 7.32
N ALA A 12 2.75 10.77 6.19
CA ALA A 12 2.61 11.37 4.86
C ALA A 12 2.10 10.40 3.80
N HIS A 13 2.04 9.11 4.10
CA HIS A 13 1.82 8.06 3.11
C HIS A 13 0.87 6.96 3.60
N SER A 14 0.13 6.36 2.66
CA SER A 14 -0.69 5.19 2.90
C SER A 14 -0.48 4.09 1.86
N MET A 15 -0.44 2.84 2.33
CA MET A 15 -0.24 1.64 1.53
C MET A 15 -1.39 0.66 1.74
N ILE A 16 -1.79 -0.04 0.69
CA ILE A 16 -2.70 -1.20 0.77
C ILE A 16 -1.87 -2.46 0.59
N ALA A 17 -1.90 -3.36 1.57
CA ALA A 17 -1.27 -4.67 1.53
C ALA A 17 -2.32 -5.75 1.27
N LEU A 18 -2.13 -6.50 0.19
CA LEU A 18 -2.91 -7.69 -0.15
C LEU A 18 -2.08 -8.93 0.19
N PRO A 19 -2.60 -9.90 0.96
CA PRO A 19 -1.89 -11.15 1.14
C PRO A 19 -1.78 -11.85 -0.21
N VAL A 20 -0.61 -12.41 -0.47
CA VAL A 20 -0.36 -13.29 -1.60
C VAL A 20 0.21 -14.59 -1.06
N GLU A 21 -0.09 -15.69 -1.76
CA GLU A 21 0.61 -16.93 -1.49
C GLU A 21 2.10 -16.69 -1.73
N ALA A 22 2.92 -17.08 -0.75
CA ALA A 22 4.36 -17.03 -0.94
C ALA A 22 4.68 -17.88 -2.18
N PRO A 23 5.45 -17.38 -3.16
CA PRO A 23 6.00 -18.27 -4.17
C PRO A 23 6.76 -19.36 -3.43
N VAL A 24 6.30 -20.61 -3.56
CA VAL A 24 6.98 -21.77 -2.98
C VAL A 24 8.32 -21.91 -3.70
N PHE A 25 9.34 -21.23 -3.19
CA PHE A 25 10.70 -21.51 -3.60
C PHE A 25 11.06 -22.86 -2.99
N HIS A 26 10.93 -23.92 -3.78
CA HIS A 26 11.57 -25.20 -3.47
C HIS A 26 13.09 -24.98 -3.49
N VAL A 27 13.65 -24.58 -2.35
CA VAL A 27 15.09 -24.65 -2.13
C VAL A 27 15.42 -26.13 -1.99
N ARG A 28 15.86 -26.74 -3.10
CA ARG A 28 16.56 -28.02 -3.06
C ARG A 28 17.96 -27.73 -2.51
N GLY A 29 18.16 -27.96 -1.21
CA GLY A 29 19.42 -27.71 -0.53
C GLY A 29 19.51 -28.44 0.79
N ASP A 30 20.12 -29.61 0.71
CA ASP A 30 20.50 -30.56 1.75
C ASP A 30 21.30 -29.94 2.92
N HIS A 31 20.89 -30.20 4.17
CA HIS A 31 21.67 -30.51 5.38
C HIS A 31 20.93 -30.08 6.66
N GLY A 32 20.63 -31.07 7.51
CA GLY A 32 19.84 -30.90 8.72
C GLY A 32 20.62 -30.35 9.92
N VAL A 33 19.89 -29.65 10.80
CA VAL A 33 20.08 -29.67 12.26
C VAL A 33 18.71 -29.47 12.91
N THR A 34 18.45 -30.31 13.91
CA THR A 34 17.26 -30.41 14.78
C THR A 34 17.03 -29.19 15.67
N GLY A 35 15.76 -28.81 15.84
CA GLY A 35 15.26 -28.23 17.10
C GLY A 35 14.47 -26.93 16.98
N THR A 36 13.14 -27.03 16.99
CA THR A 36 12.18 -26.45 17.97
C THR A 36 10.80 -26.33 17.35
N ASP A 37 9.80 -26.82 18.09
CA ASP A 37 8.37 -26.64 17.83
C ASP A 37 8.02 -25.16 17.71
N GLY A 38 8.01 -24.68 16.47
CA GLY A 38 7.20 -23.55 16.06
C GLY A 38 6.43 -24.04 14.86
N ALA A 39 5.11 -24.24 14.98
CA ALA A 39 4.25 -24.43 13.82
C ALA A 39 4.68 -23.41 12.75
N PRO A 40 4.95 -23.81 11.49
CA PRO A 40 5.40 -22.87 10.48
C PRO A 40 4.33 -21.79 10.38
N ARG A 41 4.64 -20.61 10.92
CA ARG A 41 3.81 -19.43 10.71
C ARG A 41 3.98 -19.17 9.22
N GLU A 42 3.06 -19.69 8.41
CA GLU A 42 3.06 -19.53 6.96
C GLU A 42 3.56 -18.12 6.66
N ALA A 43 4.71 -18.02 6.00
CA ALA A 43 5.34 -16.73 5.76
C ALA A 43 4.35 -15.91 4.92
N ARG A 44 3.67 -14.96 5.57
CA ARG A 44 2.66 -14.15 4.92
C ARG A 44 3.37 -13.12 4.07
N VAL A 45 3.38 -13.35 2.77
CA VAL A 45 3.88 -12.39 1.80
C VAL A 45 2.74 -11.43 1.45
N TYR A 46 3.06 -10.16 1.32
CA TYR A 46 2.13 -9.10 0.97
C TYR A 46 2.57 -8.45 -0.33
N GLU A 47 1.62 -8.31 -1.26
CA GLU A 47 1.71 -7.38 -2.37
C GLU A 47 1.19 -6.02 -1.89
N GLU A 48 2.09 -5.06 -1.77
CA GLU A 48 1.78 -3.73 -1.29
C GLU A 48 1.69 -2.73 -2.43
N TRP A 49 0.67 -1.88 -2.33
CA TRP A 49 0.33 -0.88 -3.32
C TRP A 49 0.32 0.51 -2.70
N GLY A 50 1.08 1.40 -3.29
CA GLY A 50 1.20 2.80 -2.89
C GLY A 50 0.93 3.73 -4.06
N TYR A 51 0.64 4.99 -3.73
CA TYR A 51 0.54 6.05 -4.73
C TYR A 51 1.42 7.22 -4.29
N ALA A 52 2.38 7.57 -5.14
CA ALA A 52 3.39 8.55 -4.80
C ALA A 52 3.64 9.52 -5.96
N GLU A 53 4.30 10.61 -5.63
CA GLU A 53 4.87 11.51 -6.62
C GLU A 53 6.17 10.92 -7.18
N ARG A 54 6.34 10.95 -8.51
CA ARG A 54 7.54 10.48 -9.19
C ARG A 54 8.81 11.15 -8.67
N ALA A 55 8.80 12.47 -8.54
CA ALA A 55 9.97 13.27 -8.16
C ALA A 55 10.45 12.99 -6.72
N TRP A 56 9.52 12.66 -5.81
CA TRP A 56 9.84 12.37 -4.41
C TRP A 56 10.64 11.07 -4.26
N TYR A 57 10.26 10.03 -5.00
CA TYR A 57 10.85 8.69 -4.87
C TYR A 57 11.99 8.44 -5.86
N LEU A 58 11.86 8.88 -7.12
CA LEU A 58 12.86 8.58 -8.16
C LEU A 58 13.92 9.66 -8.31
N GLU A 59 13.57 10.93 -8.09
CA GLU A 59 14.50 12.05 -8.34
C GLU A 59 15.27 12.51 -7.09
N LYS A 60 15.04 11.88 -5.92
CA LYS A 60 15.69 12.20 -4.63
C LYS A 60 15.66 13.70 -4.25
N ARG A 61 14.70 14.48 -4.76
CA ARG A 61 14.56 15.92 -4.49
C ARG A 61 13.88 16.17 -3.14
N GLN A 62 14.56 15.79 -2.05
CA GLN A 62 14.05 15.88 -0.67
C GLN A 62 14.14 17.29 -0.04
N GLY A 63 14.43 18.33 -0.83
CA GLY A 63 14.59 19.70 -0.31
C GLY A 63 13.27 20.42 -0.03
N PHE A 64 13.28 21.41 0.86
CA PHE A 64 12.13 22.29 1.19
C PHE A 64 11.46 22.91 -0.06
N THR A 65 12.24 23.20 -1.09
CA THR A 65 11.78 23.71 -2.39
C THR A 65 11.05 22.66 -3.22
N GLY A 66 11.38 21.37 -3.08
CA GLY A 66 10.69 20.25 -3.70
C GLY A 66 9.31 20.04 -3.10
N VAL A 67 9.20 20.09 -1.76
CA VAL A 67 7.92 20.01 -1.03
C VAL A 67 6.99 21.16 -1.46
N LEU A 68 7.47 22.41 -1.44
CA LEU A 68 6.63 23.57 -1.78
C LEU A 68 6.18 23.58 -3.24
N ARG A 69 7.00 23.04 -4.16
CA ARG A 69 6.65 22.94 -5.58
C ARG A 69 5.68 21.79 -5.87
N ALA A 70 5.84 20.64 -5.21
CA ALA A 70 4.92 19.51 -5.30
C ALA A 70 3.50 19.88 -4.83
N LEU A 71 3.38 20.86 -3.91
CA LEU A 71 2.09 21.43 -3.48
C LEU A 71 1.44 22.34 -4.54
N LEU A 72 2.21 22.89 -5.48
CA LEU A 72 1.78 23.98 -6.37
C LEU A 72 1.72 23.60 -7.86
N TRP A 73 2.33 22.49 -8.29
CA TRP A 73 2.37 22.07 -9.71
C TRP A 73 1.97 20.60 -9.90
N PRO A 74 1.15 20.27 -10.94
CA PRO A 74 0.93 18.88 -11.34
C PRO A 74 2.25 18.16 -11.56
N THR A 75 2.42 17.00 -10.93
CA THR A 75 3.57 16.13 -11.13
C THR A 75 3.10 14.77 -11.60
N GLU A 76 3.96 14.07 -12.34
CA GLU A 76 3.66 12.70 -12.74
C GLU A 76 3.52 11.84 -11.48
N GLY A 77 2.37 11.17 -11.34
CA GLY A 77 2.16 10.18 -10.31
C GLY A 77 2.83 8.86 -10.67
N VAL A 78 3.23 8.11 -9.66
CA VAL A 78 3.64 6.71 -9.79
C VAL A 78 2.82 5.84 -8.86
N VAL A 79 2.48 4.65 -9.34
CA VAL A 79 1.95 3.56 -8.53
C VAL A 79 3.15 2.72 -8.07
N GLU A 80 3.32 2.62 -6.77
CA GLU A 80 4.30 1.72 -6.17
C GLU A 80 3.67 0.34 -6.01
N VAL A 81 4.35 -0.70 -6.48
CA VAL A 81 3.96 -2.10 -6.30
C VAL A 81 5.16 -2.89 -5.82
N GLY A 82 5.08 -3.54 -4.66
CA GLY A 82 6.17 -4.32 -4.10
C GLY A 82 5.73 -5.57 -3.35
N ILE A 83 6.61 -6.56 -3.27
CA ILE A 83 6.37 -7.82 -2.56
C ILE A 83 7.24 -7.88 -1.30
N TYR A 84 6.61 -8.10 -0.14
CA TYR A 84 7.27 -8.03 1.17
C TYR A 84 6.78 -9.10 2.14
N GLU A 85 7.64 -9.55 3.06
CA GLU A 85 7.30 -10.53 4.11
C GLU A 85 6.58 -9.91 5.32
N SER A 86 6.54 -8.58 5.39
CA SER A 86 5.86 -7.78 6.40
C SER A 86 5.16 -6.59 5.76
N ILE A 87 4.25 -5.93 6.47
CA ILE A 87 3.52 -4.75 5.96
C ILE A 87 4.33 -3.46 6.15
N TRP A 88 4.04 -2.42 5.38
CA TRP A 88 4.76 -1.13 5.42
C TRP A 88 4.84 -0.55 6.83
N ALA A 89 3.76 -0.67 7.61
CA ALA A 89 3.72 -0.19 8.99
C ALA A 89 4.77 -0.83 9.91
N GLU A 90 5.22 -2.05 9.61
CA GLU A 90 6.26 -2.74 10.38
C GLU A 90 7.67 -2.40 9.89
N ARG A 91 7.81 -1.89 8.66
CA ARG A 91 9.12 -1.59 8.03
C ARG A 91 9.50 -0.11 8.08
N THR A 92 8.52 0.79 8.09
CA THR A 92 8.77 2.23 8.02
C THR A 92 9.32 2.79 9.32
N ARG A 93 10.30 3.70 9.21
CA ARG A 93 10.91 4.40 10.36
C ARG A 93 10.30 5.80 10.58
N LYS A 94 9.16 6.10 9.97
CA LYS A 94 8.53 7.44 9.96
C LYS A 94 7.29 7.48 10.87
N PRO A 95 7.45 7.68 12.20
CA PRO A 95 6.30 7.87 13.07
C PRO A 95 5.52 9.15 12.72
N PRO A 96 4.21 9.21 13.05
CA PRO A 96 3.39 8.15 13.65
C PRO A 96 2.89 7.13 12.60
N VAL A 97 3.00 5.83 12.92
CA VAL A 97 2.64 4.71 12.04
C VAL A 97 1.47 3.91 12.62
N GLU A 98 0.51 3.55 11.79
CA GLU A 98 -0.66 2.74 12.16
C GLU A 98 -0.96 1.69 11.08
N ALA A 99 -1.50 0.54 11.49
CA ALA A 99 -1.95 -0.52 10.61
C ALA A 99 -3.40 -0.88 10.90
N PHE A 100 -4.24 -0.94 9.86
CA PHE A 100 -5.67 -1.25 9.95
C PHE A 100 -5.98 -2.49 9.13
N ARG A 101 -6.57 -3.51 9.75
CA ARG A 101 -6.90 -4.78 9.08
C ARG A 101 -8.39 -4.82 8.76
N PHE A 102 -8.74 -5.25 7.55
CA PHE A 102 -10.13 -5.36 7.10
C PHE A 102 -10.38 -6.73 6.48
N GLN A 103 -11.56 -7.28 6.74
CA GLN A 103 -12.08 -8.45 6.02
C GLN A 103 -12.96 -7.96 4.88
N ILE A 104 -12.62 -8.32 3.65
CA ILE A 104 -13.41 -7.97 2.47
C ILE A 104 -13.94 -9.23 1.79
N SER A 105 -15.04 -9.09 1.07
CA SER A 105 -15.57 -10.21 0.28
C SER A 105 -14.64 -10.53 -0.90
N GLU A 106 -14.76 -11.72 -1.46
CA GLU A 106 -14.05 -12.10 -2.70
C GLU A 106 -14.34 -11.12 -3.85
N ALA A 107 -15.61 -10.70 -3.99
CA ALA A 107 -16.00 -9.71 -4.99
C ALA A 107 -15.35 -8.34 -4.73
N GLY A 108 -15.26 -7.94 -3.46
CA GLY A 108 -14.55 -6.74 -3.04
C GLY A 108 -13.05 -6.82 -3.36
N HIS A 109 -12.41 -7.96 -3.11
CA HIS A 109 -11.00 -8.17 -3.43
C HIS A 109 -10.73 -8.09 -4.94
N ARG A 110 -11.57 -8.71 -5.78
CA ARG A 110 -11.47 -8.58 -7.24
C ARG A 110 -11.65 -7.14 -7.71
N SER A 111 -12.61 -6.42 -7.15
CA SER A 111 -12.89 -5.02 -7.49
C SER A 111 -11.73 -4.10 -7.09
N LEU A 112 -11.17 -4.31 -5.89
CA LEU A 112 -9.95 -3.64 -5.43
C LEU A 112 -8.78 -3.89 -6.37
N ARG A 113 -8.47 -5.15 -6.71
CA ARG A 113 -7.38 -5.47 -7.65
C ARG A 113 -7.59 -4.86 -9.03
N SER A 114 -8.82 -4.86 -9.53
CA SER A 114 -9.16 -4.21 -10.80
C SER A 114 -8.89 -2.71 -10.74
N TYR A 115 -9.31 -2.04 -9.66
CA TYR A 115 -9.02 -0.64 -9.42
C TYR A 115 -7.51 -0.35 -9.37
N LEU A 116 -6.75 -1.10 -8.57
CA LEU A 116 -5.31 -0.91 -8.41
C LEU A 116 -4.59 -1.01 -9.77
N ARG A 117 -4.89 -2.05 -10.55
CA ARG A 117 -4.32 -2.22 -11.90
C ARG A 117 -4.76 -1.12 -12.87
N ALA A 118 -6.02 -0.71 -12.82
CA ALA A 118 -6.53 0.37 -13.67
C ALA A 118 -5.86 1.72 -13.40
N THR A 119 -5.20 1.89 -12.25
CA THR A 119 -4.43 3.11 -11.95
C THR A 119 -3.06 3.15 -12.63
N ILE A 120 -2.56 2.03 -13.14
CA ILE A 120 -1.29 1.94 -13.87
C ILE A 120 -1.52 2.30 -15.35
N ALA A 121 -0.73 3.24 -15.87
CA ALA A 121 -0.72 3.65 -17.27
C ALA A 121 0.13 2.71 -18.13
N SER A 122 1.28 2.29 -17.60
CA SER A 122 2.21 1.34 -18.21
C SER A 122 2.74 0.39 -17.14
N GLU A 123 2.70 -0.92 -17.41
CA GLU A 123 3.29 -1.96 -16.56
C GLU A 123 4.82 -1.95 -16.60
N GLU A 124 5.42 -1.24 -17.57
CA GLU A 124 6.86 -1.03 -17.60
C GLU A 124 7.25 -0.03 -16.49
N PRO A 125 8.06 -0.46 -15.50
CA PRO A 125 8.42 0.39 -14.38
C PRO A 125 9.35 1.51 -14.86
N VAL A 126 9.05 2.74 -14.43
CA VAL A 126 9.94 3.90 -14.60
C VAL A 126 11.06 3.94 -13.57
N GLY A 127 11.01 3.06 -12.58
CA GLY A 127 12.07 2.87 -11.60
C GLY A 127 11.83 1.65 -10.72
N ILE A 128 12.92 1.12 -10.16
CA ILE A 128 12.91 0.03 -9.19
C ILE A 128 13.71 0.48 -7.97
N VAL A 129 13.13 0.37 -6.78
CA VAL A 129 13.81 0.69 -5.51
C VAL A 129 13.56 -0.46 -4.53
N GLY A 130 14.63 -1.18 -4.18
CA GLY A 130 14.50 -2.41 -3.40
C GLY A 130 13.60 -3.42 -4.10
N ASN A 131 12.58 -3.92 -3.40
CA ASN A 131 11.59 -4.86 -3.95
C ASN A 131 10.35 -4.19 -4.56
N SER A 132 10.35 -2.85 -4.69
CA SER A 132 9.25 -2.08 -5.27
C SER A 132 9.54 -1.68 -6.71
N ARG A 133 8.53 -1.84 -7.56
CA ARG A 133 8.44 -1.29 -8.91
C ARG A 133 7.58 -0.04 -8.87
N PHE A 134 8.01 1.01 -9.56
CA PHE A 134 7.28 2.27 -9.68
C PHE A 134 6.80 2.38 -11.11
N CYS A 135 5.49 2.24 -11.32
CA CYS A 135 4.84 2.30 -12.63
C CYS A 135 4.19 3.66 -12.82
N VAL A 136 4.11 4.15 -14.06
CA VAL A 136 3.45 5.43 -14.35
C VAL A 136 1.98 5.35 -13.95
N ALA A 137 1.50 6.32 -13.19
CA ALA A 137 0.09 6.43 -12.86
C ALA A 137 -0.73 7.03 -14.01
N ARG A 138 -1.95 6.54 -14.25
CA ARG A 138 -2.90 7.19 -15.18
C ARG A 138 -3.40 8.54 -14.67
N PRO A 139 -3.78 8.68 -13.38
CA PRO A 139 -4.14 10.00 -12.85
C PRO A 139 -2.87 10.83 -12.62
N SER A 140 -2.97 12.15 -12.77
CA SER A 140 -1.91 13.06 -12.33
C SER A 140 -1.87 13.15 -10.80
N TYR A 141 -0.68 13.34 -10.23
CA TYR A 141 -0.49 13.52 -8.78
C TYR A 141 -0.47 15.01 -8.45
N HIS A 142 -1.30 15.44 -7.50
CA HIS A 142 -1.37 16.85 -7.11
C HIS A 142 -1.11 17.11 -5.62
N LEU A 143 -0.97 16.08 -4.76
CA LEU A 143 -0.69 16.26 -3.32
C LEU A 143 -0.47 14.91 -2.60
N PHE A 144 0.20 14.88 -1.44
CA PHE A 144 0.21 13.72 -0.53
C PHE A 144 -1.18 13.22 -0.12
N HIS A 145 -2.20 14.08 -0.12
CA HIS A 145 -3.58 13.63 0.06
C HIS A 145 -4.07 12.70 -1.05
N HIS A 146 -3.45 12.69 -2.23
CA HIS A 146 -3.76 11.73 -3.28
C HIS A 146 -3.44 10.30 -2.85
N CYS A 147 -2.43 10.06 -1.99
CA CYS A 147 -2.19 8.69 -1.50
C CYS A 147 -3.32 8.21 -0.59
N HIS A 148 -3.81 9.08 0.32
CA HIS A 148 -4.96 8.76 1.15
C HIS A 148 -6.24 8.60 0.32
N HIS A 149 -6.48 9.47 -0.67
CA HIS A 149 -7.63 9.35 -1.58
C HIS A 149 -7.53 8.08 -2.41
N TYR A 150 -6.35 7.74 -2.89
CA TYR A 150 -6.09 6.49 -3.60
C TYR A 150 -6.43 5.28 -2.73
N THR A 151 -5.98 5.28 -1.48
CA THR A 151 -6.29 4.23 -0.51
C THR A 151 -7.78 4.19 -0.18
N ALA A 152 -8.41 5.33 0.12
CA ALA A 152 -9.84 5.43 0.42
C ALA A 152 -10.71 4.94 -0.74
N LYS A 153 -10.36 5.32 -1.97
CA LYS A 153 -11.04 4.85 -3.18
C LYS A 153 -10.88 3.34 -3.32
N GLY A 154 -9.69 2.79 -3.15
CA GLY A 154 -9.45 1.35 -3.17
C GLY A 154 -10.31 0.60 -2.14
N LEU A 155 -10.35 1.07 -0.89
CA LEU A 155 -11.20 0.49 0.15
C LEU A 155 -12.69 0.57 -0.20
N ARG A 156 -13.12 1.66 -0.84
CA ARG A 156 -14.51 1.80 -1.31
C ARG A 156 -14.84 0.82 -2.43
N GLU A 157 -13.93 0.62 -3.39
CA GLU A 157 -14.06 -0.43 -4.42
C GLU A 157 -14.04 -1.83 -3.81
N ALA A 158 -13.37 -2.01 -2.67
CA ALA A 158 -13.42 -3.24 -1.88
C ALA A 158 -14.75 -3.46 -1.12
N GLY A 159 -15.69 -2.50 -1.21
CA GLY A 159 -16.99 -2.55 -0.55
C GLY A 159 -17.02 -1.98 0.86
N LEU A 160 -15.94 -1.32 1.33
CA LEU A 160 -15.91 -0.72 2.66
C LEU A 160 -16.57 0.68 2.64
N PRO A 161 -17.34 1.04 3.69
CA PRO A 161 -18.11 2.29 3.73
C PRO A 161 -17.22 3.48 4.13
N ILE A 162 -16.21 3.79 3.32
CA ILE A 162 -15.27 4.91 3.58
C ILE A 162 -15.62 6.16 2.77
N PRO A 163 -15.87 7.32 3.42
CA PRO A 163 -16.11 8.57 2.71
C PRO A 163 -14.82 9.18 2.15
N MET A 164 -14.83 9.58 0.88
CA MET A 164 -13.66 10.19 0.22
C MET A 164 -13.21 11.51 0.86
N TRP A 165 -14.15 12.33 1.35
CA TRP A 165 -13.86 13.67 1.89
C TRP A 165 -12.94 13.65 3.11
N GLY A 166 -12.87 12.53 3.85
CA GLY A 166 -12.00 12.42 5.02
C GLY A 166 -10.57 11.99 4.69
N ALA A 167 -10.29 11.62 3.45
CA ALA A 167 -8.96 11.29 2.96
C ALA A 167 -8.10 12.54 2.63
N VAL A 168 -8.59 13.74 2.98
CA VAL A 168 -7.88 15.01 2.77
C VAL A 168 -6.79 15.28 3.80
N ASN A 169 -6.69 14.53 4.90
CA ASN A 169 -5.54 14.59 5.79
C ASN A 169 -5.42 13.30 6.60
N ARG A 170 -4.22 13.05 7.12
CA ARG A 170 -3.91 11.82 7.88
C ARG A 170 -4.84 11.62 9.06
N TYR A 171 -5.09 12.66 9.87
CA TYR A 171 -5.82 12.54 11.13
C TYR A 171 -7.28 12.12 10.90
N ILE A 172 -7.98 12.80 9.99
CA ILE A 172 -9.37 12.48 9.65
C ILE A 172 -9.43 11.09 9.00
N PHE A 173 -8.50 10.77 8.12
CA PHE A 173 -8.44 9.47 7.46
C PHE A 173 -8.24 8.33 8.47
N ALA A 174 -7.25 8.45 9.37
CA ALA A 174 -7.04 7.49 10.45
C ALA A 174 -8.29 7.32 11.33
N LYS A 175 -8.99 8.43 11.66
CA LYS A 175 -10.25 8.38 12.42
C LYS A 175 -11.34 7.60 11.67
N GLN A 176 -11.45 7.74 10.36
CA GLN A 176 -12.38 6.97 9.53
C GLN A 176 -12.01 5.48 9.53
N LEU A 177 -10.74 5.14 9.32
CA LEU A 177 -10.24 3.77 9.32
C LEU A 177 -10.53 3.07 10.66
N ARG A 178 -10.23 3.74 11.78
CA ARG A 178 -10.54 3.22 13.14
C ARG A 178 -12.04 3.02 13.37
N ARG A 179 -12.91 3.84 12.76
CA ARG A 179 -14.36 3.71 12.93
C ARG A 179 -14.93 2.50 12.20
N ILE A 180 -14.38 2.16 11.04
CA ILE A 180 -14.88 1.04 10.22
C ILE A 180 -14.20 -0.29 10.54
N MET A 181 -13.02 -0.27 11.18
CA MET A 181 -12.29 -1.47 11.62
C MET A 181 -13.05 -2.37 12.63
N PRO A 182 -13.75 -1.85 13.66
CA PRO A 182 -14.47 -2.69 14.63
C PRO A 182 -15.80 -3.26 14.12
N LEU A 183 -16.21 -2.95 12.88
CA LEU A 183 -17.52 -3.39 12.35
C LEU A 183 -17.47 -4.76 11.65
N LEU A 184 -16.36 -5.49 11.74
CA LEU A 184 -16.14 -6.75 11.02
C LEU A 184 -15.70 -7.92 11.93
N SER A 185 -15.91 -7.81 13.24
CA SER A 185 -15.74 -8.92 14.21
C SER A 185 -16.99 -9.78 14.30
#